data_AF-A0A0A8WTB9-F1
#
_entry.id   AF-A0A0A8WTB9-F1
#
_cell.length_a   1.000
_cell.length_b   1.000
_cell.length_c   1.000
_cell.angle_alpha   90.00
_cell.angle_beta   90.00
_cell.angle_gamma   90.00
#
_symmetry.space_group_name_H-M   'P 1'
#
loop_
_entity.id
_entity.type
_entity.pdbx_description
1 polymer ?
#
loop_
_entity_poly.entity_id
_entity_poly.type
_entity_poly.pdbx_seq_one_letter_code
_entity_poly.pdbx_strand_id
1 'polypeptide(L)'
;MPPYQQMTASEILDLYFIENRARLLDIASFLDRIDRYEGAAEARQDFRYQAFVKALGLLGNEGQGRTEAIQSSFSDPTSEPLTSAVGLKAFGAWDGGKR
;
A
#
# COMPACT_ATOMS: atom_id res chain seq x y z
N MET A 1 -19.40 15.59 -25.19
CA MET A 1 -18.99 14.47 -24.34
C MET A 1 -20.27 13.91 -23.73
N PRO A 2 -20.68 12.66 -24.00
CA PRO A 2 -21.76 12.06 -23.23
C PRO A 2 -21.36 12.04 -21.75
N PRO A 3 -22.31 12.21 -20.81
CA PRO A 3 -22.00 12.12 -19.38
C PRO A 3 -21.42 10.75 -19.08
N TYR A 4 -20.37 10.71 -18.26
CA TYR A 4 -19.81 9.46 -17.77
C TYR A 4 -20.91 8.68 -17.04
N GLN A 5 -21.35 7.57 -17.62
CA GLN A 5 -22.37 6.74 -17.03
C GLN A 5 -21.78 6.09 -15.78
N GLN A 6 -22.38 6.35 -14.62
CA GLN A 6 -21.93 5.72 -13.38
C GLN A 6 -22.22 4.22 -13.45
N MET A 7 -21.17 3.42 -13.23
CA MET A 7 -21.27 1.97 -13.16
C MET A 7 -21.94 1.56 -11.86
N THR A 8 -22.75 0.50 -11.92
CA THR A 8 -23.25 -0.18 -10.74
C THR A 8 -22.13 -0.93 -10.00
N ALA A 9 -22.37 -1.28 -8.73
CA ALA A 9 -21.41 -2.06 -7.97
C ALA A 9 -21.09 -3.42 -8.62
N SER A 10 -22.09 -4.08 -9.23
CA SER A 10 -21.90 -5.35 -9.93
C SER A 10 -21.04 -5.19 -11.18
N GLU A 11 -21.25 -4.13 -11.98
CA GLU A 11 -20.41 -3.87 -13.16
C GLU A 11 -18.96 -3.55 -12.77
N ILE A 12 -18.74 -2.83 -11.66
CA ILE A 12 -17.40 -2.59 -11.11
C ILE A 12 -16.76 -3.90 -10.65
N LEU A 13 -17.52 -4.75 -9.96
CA LEU A 13 -17.04 -6.05 -9.52
C LEU A 13 -16.62 -6.88 -10.73
N ASP A 14 -17.48 -7.04 -11.72
CA ASP A 14 -17.20 -7.85 -12.91
C ASP A 14 -16.00 -7.32 -13.70
N LEU A 15 -15.90 -5.99 -13.88
CA LEU A 15 -14.82 -5.36 -14.63
C LEU A 15 -13.45 -5.56 -13.96
N TYR A 16 -13.37 -5.44 -12.63
CA TYR A 16 -12.10 -5.37 -11.90
C TYR A 16 -11.75 -6.63 -11.09
N PHE A 17 -12.64 -7.63 -11.00
CA PHE A 17 -12.44 -8.78 -10.13
C PHE A 17 -11.20 -9.60 -10.50
N ILE A 18 -11.03 -9.96 -11.78
CA ILE A 18 -9.93 -10.83 -12.21
C ILE A 18 -8.57 -10.17 -11.97
N GLU A 19 -8.46 -8.87 -12.26
CA GLU A 19 -7.23 -8.12 -12.02
C GLU A 19 -6.89 -8.04 -10.53
N ASN A 20 -7.86 -7.69 -9.68
CA ASN A 20 -7.60 -7.60 -8.24
C ASN A 20 -7.38 -8.98 -7.59
N ARG A 21 -8.01 -10.04 -8.11
CA ARG A 21 -7.69 -11.42 -7.73
C ARG A 21 -6.21 -11.74 -8.01
N ALA A 22 -5.69 -11.37 -9.18
CA ALA A 22 -4.28 -11.57 -9.50
C ALA A 22 -3.37 -10.78 -8.55
N ARG A 23 -3.68 -9.50 -8.28
CA ARG A 23 -2.92 -8.67 -7.33
C ARG A 23 -2.88 -9.26 -5.92
N LEU A 24 -3.98 -9.84 -5.45
CA LEU A 24 -4.01 -10.55 -4.15
C LEU A 24 -3.06 -11.76 -4.13
N LEU A 25 -3.01 -12.53 -5.21
CA LEU A 25 -2.08 -13.67 -5.33
C LEU A 25 -0.62 -13.21 -5.38
N ASP A 26 -0.33 -12.11 -6.06
CA ASP A 26 1.03 -11.56 -6.12
C ASP A 26 1.49 -11.05 -4.75
N ILE A 27 0.60 -10.38 -4.00
CA ILE A 27 0.86 -9.96 -2.63
C ILE A 27 1.11 -11.16 -1.72
N ALA A 28 0.26 -12.19 -1.79
CA ALA A 28 0.46 -13.41 -1.01
C ALA A 28 1.80 -14.09 -1.34
N SER A 29 2.11 -14.22 -2.62
CA SER A 29 3.37 -14.81 -3.09
C SER A 29 4.60 -14.00 -2.65
N PHE A 30 4.51 -12.67 -2.58
CA PHE A 30 5.55 -11.81 -2.02
C PHE A 30 5.80 -12.12 -0.54
N LEU A 31 4.74 -12.22 0.27
CA LEU A 31 4.84 -12.55 1.69
C LEU A 31 5.40 -13.97 1.90
N ASP A 32 4.93 -14.96 1.13
CA ASP A 32 5.45 -16.33 1.18
C ASP A 32 6.95 -16.41 0.86
N ARG A 33 7.44 -15.55 -0.05
CA ARG A 33 8.87 -15.49 -0.36
C ARG A 33 9.66 -14.93 0.82
N ILE A 34 9.20 -13.86 1.47
CA ILE A 34 9.87 -13.32 2.68
C ILE A 34 10.01 -14.42 3.74
N ASP A 35 8.95 -15.18 3.96
CA ASP A 35 8.91 -16.20 5.01
C ASP A 35 9.75 -17.45 4.70
N ARG A 36 10.09 -17.68 3.43
CA ARG A 36 10.84 -18.86 2.98
C ARG A 36 12.35 -18.71 3.09
N TYR A 37 12.87 -17.50 2.99
CA TYR A 37 14.32 -17.27 2.90
C TYR A 37 14.94 -16.88 4.26
N GLU A 38 16.24 -17.10 4.38
CA GLU A 38 17.03 -16.60 5.51
C GLU A 38 16.92 -15.08 5.60
N GLY A 39 16.90 -14.54 6.82
CA GLY A 39 16.70 -13.11 7.06
C GLY A 39 15.22 -12.68 7.24
N ALA A 40 14.28 -13.63 7.33
CA ALA A 40 12.85 -13.32 7.46
C ALA A 40 12.52 -12.48 8.70
N ALA A 41 13.20 -12.71 9.83
CA ALA A 41 12.99 -11.95 11.06
C ALA A 41 13.41 -10.48 10.89
N GLU A 42 14.54 -10.26 10.24
CA GLU A 42 15.11 -8.95 9.92
C GLU A 42 14.24 -8.22 8.89
N ALA A 43 13.81 -8.92 7.84
CA ALA A 43 12.91 -8.38 6.83
C ALA A 43 11.57 -7.94 7.44
N ARG A 44 11.04 -8.72 8.41
CA ARG A 44 9.84 -8.35 9.16
C ARG A 44 10.06 -7.13 10.06
N GLN A 45 11.27 -6.85 10.52
CA GLN A 45 11.58 -5.64 11.29
C GLN A 45 11.78 -4.39 10.42
N ASP A 46 11.95 -4.54 9.11
CA ASP A 46 12.07 -3.41 8.17
C ASP A 46 10.78 -2.56 8.18
N PHE A 47 10.95 -1.23 8.23
CA PHE A 47 9.82 -0.29 8.30
C PHE A 47 8.87 -0.42 7.10
N ARG A 48 9.39 -0.81 5.92
CA ARG A 48 8.58 -1.01 4.70
C ARG A 48 7.66 -2.22 4.86
N TYR A 49 8.14 -3.30 5.47
CA TYR A 49 7.30 -4.47 5.76
C TYR A 49 6.20 -4.09 6.76
N GLN A 50 6.56 -3.39 7.84
CA GLN A 50 5.59 -2.93 8.84
C GLN A 50 4.52 -2.00 8.26
N ALA A 51 4.92 -1.04 7.42
CA ALA A 51 4.00 -0.16 6.71
C ALA A 51 3.09 -0.95 5.75
N PHE A 52 3.64 -1.93 5.03
CA PHE A 52 2.89 -2.77 4.11
C PHE A 52 1.82 -3.62 4.83
N VAL A 53 2.17 -4.28 5.94
CA VAL A 53 1.21 -5.07 6.74
C VAL A 53 0.12 -4.17 7.32
N LYS A 54 0.47 -2.96 7.79
CA LYS A 54 -0.53 -1.96 8.22
C LYS A 54 -1.49 -1.60 7.09
N ALA A 55 -0.99 -1.36 5.88
CA ALA A 55 -1.81 -1.07 4.71
C ALA A 55 -2.77 -2.21 4.34
N LEU A 56 -2.32 -3.47 4.45
CA LEU A 56 -3.20 -4.63 4.27
C LEU A 56 -4.35 -4.66 5.29
N GLY A 57 -4.09 -4.30 6.54
CA GLY A 57 -5.12 -4.16 7.56
C GLY A 57 -6.16 -3.10 7.19
N LEU A 58 -5.73 -1.95 6.66
CA LEU A 58 -6.62 -0.87 6.21
C LEU A 58 -7.50 -1.27 5.01
N LEU A 59 -7.04 -2.18 4.16
CA LEU A 59 -7.82 -2.69 3.02
C LEU A 59 -9.08 -3.44 3.48
N GLY A 60 -9.03 -4.08 4.65
CA GLY A 60 -10.15 -4.84 5.24
C GLY A 60 -11.25 -3.99 5.88
N ASN A 61 -11.04 -2.68 6.06
CA ASN A 61 -12.04 -1.79 6.66
C ASN A 61 -13.28 -1.67 5.77
N GLU A 62 -14.45 -1.45 6.35
CA GLU A 62 -15.70 -1.18 5.61
C GLU A 62 -15.83 0.30 5.23
N GLY A 63 -16.66 0.60 4.23
CA GLY A 63 -16.96 1.98 3.81
C GLY A 63 -16.09 2.54 2.70
N GLN A 64 -16.11 3.87 2.56
CA GLN A 64 -15.36 4.64 1.55
C GLN A 64 -13.99 5.07 2.12
N GLY A 65 -13.05 5.43 1.24
CA GLY A 65 -11.77 6.03 1.66
C GLY A 65 -10.61 5.06 1.91
N ARG A 66 -10.73 3.75 1.59
CA ARG A 66 -9.61 2.79 1.73
C ARG A 66 -8.34 3.26 1.03
N THR A 67 -8.47 3.79 -0.19
CA THR A 67 -7.34 4.30 -0.98
C THR A 67 -6.63 5.45 -0.26
N GLU A 68 -7.39 6.41 0.28
CA GLU A 68 -6.84 7.53 1.04
C GLU A 68 -6.17 7.04 2.32
N ALA A 69 -6.83 6.14 3.06
CA ALA A 69 -6.27 5.59 4.30
C ALA A 69 -4.93 4.87 4.04
N ILE A 70 -4.87 4.04 3.00
CA ILE A 70 -3.65 3.35 2.59
C ILE A 70 -2.56 4.35 2.16
N GLN A 71 -2.90 5.31 1.29
CA GLN A 71 -1.96 6.32 0.82
C GLN A 71 -1.37 7.11 2.00
N SER A 72 -2.24 7.63 2.87
CA SER A 72 -1.81 8.39 4.06
C SER A 72 -0.97 7.54 5.02
N SER A 73 -1.19 6.22 5.07
CA SER A 73 -0.38 5.33 5.91
C SER A 73 1.08 5.18 5.43
N PHE A 74 1.34 5.41 4.14
CA PHE A 74 2.69 5.39 3.56
C PHE A 74 3.36 6.77 3.52
N SER A 75 2.58 7.84 3.58
CA SER A 75 3.06 9.22 3.47
C SER A 75 3.81 9.70 4.72
N ASP A 76 4.75 10.61 4.51
CA ASP A 76 5.31 11.45 5.57
C ASP A 76 4.22 12.39 6.10
N PRO A 77 3.88 12.36 7.40
CA PRO A 77 2.83 13.22 7.97
C PRO A 77 3.32 14.64 8.29
N THR A 78 4.60 14.95 8.10
CA THR A 78 5.16 16.27 8.44
C THR A 78 4.74 17.33 7.43
N SER A 79 4.41 18.52 7.94
CA SER A 79 4.07 19.70 7.14
C SER A 79 5.28 20.59 6.86
N GLU A 80 6.32 20.48 7.68
CA GLU A 80 7.55 21.25 7.52
C GLU A 80 8.42 20.65 6.41
N PRO A 81 8.66 21.38 5.31
CA PRO A 81 9.49 20.88 4.22
C PRO A 81 10.94 20.77 4.69
N LEU A 82 11.65 19.81 4.10
CA LEU A 82 13.08 19.69 4.34
C LEU A 82 13.83 20.86 3.75
N THR A 83 14.87 21.29 4.46
CA THR A 83 15.80 22.31 3.97
C THR A 83 16.48 21.88 2.66
N SER A 84 16.67 20.58 2.45
CA SER A 84 17.12 20.01 1.18
C SER A 84 16.69 18.55 1.05
N ALA A 85 16.36 18.13 -0.17
CA ALA A 85 16.10 16.73 -0.52
C ALA A 85 17.26 16.07 -1.29
N VAL A 86 18.38 16.79 -1.50
CA VAL A 86 19.52 16.28 -2.25
C VAL A 86 20.11 15.06 -1.53
N GLY A 87 20.18 13.93 -2.23
CA GLY A 87 20.70 12.66 -1.71
C GLY A 87 19.67 11.79 -0.98
N LEU A 88 18.44 12.27 -0.75
CA LEU A 88 17.37 11.45 -0.19
C LEU A 88 16.75 10.53 -1.25
N LYS A 89 16.23 9.39 -0.80
CA LYS A 89 15.55 8.40 -1.64
C LYS A 89 14.10 8.24 -1.19
N ALA A 90 13.20 8.05 -2.15
CA ALA A 90 11.83 7.64 -1.87
C ALA A 90 11.78 6.12 -1.68
N PHE A 91 11.29 5.67 -0.53
CA PHE A 91 11.16 4.24 -0.21
C PHE A 91 9.74 3.70 -0.37
N GLY A 92 8.76 4.57 -0.64
CA GLY A 92 7.35 4.19 -0.75
C GLY A 92 6.65 3.93 0.60
N ALA A 93 7.33 4.20 1.71
CA ALA A 93 6.81 4.15 3.07
C ALA A 93 7.56 5.16 3.95
N TRP A 94 6.94 5.60 5.04
CA TRP A 94 7.54 6.49 6.02
C TRP A 94 8.24 5.70 7.13
N ASP A 95 9.52 5.97 7.36
CA ASP A 95 10.38 5.31 8.37
C ASP A 95 10.22 5.90 9.79
N GLY A 96 9.26 6.80 9.98
CA GLY A 96 9.07 7.52 11.24
C GLY A 96 9.98 8.74 11.39
N GLY A 97 10.55 9.26 10.29
CA GLY A 97 11.50 10.37 10.29
C GLY A 97 12.92 9.94 10.64
N LYS A 98 13.19 8.62 10.64
CA LYS A 98 14.51 8.03 10.86
C LYS A 98 15.30 8.05 9.55
N ARG A 99 15.61 9.25 9.06
CA ARG A 99 16.42 9.43 7.86
C ARG A 99 17.91 9.38 8.17
#